data_AF-A0A3N2IP14-F1
#
_entry.id   AF-A0A3N2IP14-F1
#
_cell.length_a   1.000
_cell.length_b   1.000
_cell.length_c   1.000
_cell.angle_alpha   90.00
_cell.angle_beta   90.00
_cell.angle_gamma   90.00
#
_symmetry.space_group_name_H-M   'P 1'
#
loop_
_entity.id
_entity.type
_entity.pdbx_description
1 polymer ?
#
loop_
_entity_poly.entity_id
_entity_poly.type
_entity_poly.pdbx_seq_one_letter_code
_entity_poly.pdbx_strand_id
1 'polypeptide(L)'
;MGVDGATGEVIEGGGLDPRVADVLRSVGIHHPSKDDVLHVALVDAVWRTLGSSYGAQLVAMRFEVAQALRLAGEDYARAKHQTERILARETVRLVGGDAKVSRALAQQMAEASDEYDTARLNELVQEKREQWLRKLLDTFAAAMDNHRTDRADDRAASRFGASGHVSEER
;
A
#
# COMPACT_ATOMS: atom_id res chain seq x y z
N MET A 1 24.73 -1.69 -18.67
CA MET A 1 24.87 -1.17 -17.29
C MET A 1 24.56 0.31 -17.35
N GLY A 2 23.59 0.77 -16.56
CA GLY A 2 23.28 2.20 -16.40
C GLY A 2 23.56 2.60 -14.97
N VAL A 3 24.13 3.80 -14.79
CA VAL A 3 24.39 4.39 -13.47
C VAL A 3 23.33 5.45 -13.24
N ASP A 4 22.66 5.42 -12.09
CA ASP A 4 21.69 6.45 -11.71
C ASP A 4 22.41 7.80 -11.49
N GLY A 5 21.94 8.85 -12.17
CA GLY A 5 22.49 10.20 -12.07
C GLY A 5 22.21 10.90 -10.74
N ALA A 6 21.28 10.39 -9.92
CA ALA A 6 20.97 10.93 -8.61
C ALA A 6 21.76 10.24 -7.47
N THR A 7 22.06 8.95 -7.60
CA THR A 7 22.61 8.12 -6.50
C THR A 7 23.95 7.45 -6.81
N GLY A 8 24.37 7.39 -8.08
CA GLY A 8 25.63 6.78 -8.50
C GLY A 8 25.65 5.24 -8.44
N GLU A 9 24.51 4.60 -8.22
CA GLU A 9 24.43 3.15 -8.07
C GLU A 9 24.38 2.43 -9.44
N VAL A 10 25.10 1.30 -9.54
CA VAL A 10 25.19 0.48 -10.76
C VAL A 10 23.98 -0.46 -10.82
N ILE A 11 23.08 -0.21 -11.75
CA ILE A 11 21.89 -1.06 -11.96
C ILE A 11 22.27 -2.20 -12.92
N GLU A 12 22.47 -3.41 -12.38
CA GLU A 12 22.62 -4.64 -13.16
C GLU A 12 21.26 -5.30 -13.46
N GLY A 13 20.98 -5.56 -14.73
CA GLY A 13 20.01 -6.59 -15.16
C GLY A 13 18.55 -6.16 -15.40
N GLY A 14 18.27 -5.69 -16.63
CA GLY A 14 16.92 -5.54 -17.19
C GLY A 14 16.14 -4.37 -16.59
N GLY A 15 16.33 -3.18 -17.16
CA GLY A 15 15.58 -1.99 -16.77
C GLY A 15 14.08 -2.20 -16.96
N LEU A 16 13.29 -1.74 -15.98
CA LEU A 16 11.83 -1.66 -16.10
C LEU A 16 11.47 -0.88 -17.37
N ASP A 17 10.47 -1.34 -18.14
CA ASP A 17 10.01 -0.61 -19.33
C ASP A 17 9.68 0.85 -18.94
N PRO A 18 10.24 1.85 -19.63
CA PRO A 18 10.07 3.26 -19.26
C PRO A 18 8.61 3.68 -19.12
N ARG A 19 7.71 3.11 -19.94
CA ARG A 19 6.27 3.42 -19.89
C ARG A 19 5.63 2.90 -18.62
N VAL A 20 6.04 1.73 -18.15
CA VAL A 20 5.58 1.18 -16.87
C VAL A 20 6.13 2.00 -15.73
N ALA A 21 7.41 2.37 -15.81
CA ALA A 21 8.05 3.22 -14.82
C ALA A 21 7.39 4.60 -14.71
N ASP A 22 6.96 5.20 -15.82
CA ASP A 22 6.25 6.48 -15.85
C ASP A 22 4.90 6.41 -15.11
N VAL A 23 4.12 5.36 -15.36
CA VAL A 23 2.83 5.14 -14.68
C VAL A 23 3.01 4.88 -13.18
N LEU A 24 4.05 4.14 -12.78
CA LEU A 24 4.33 3.92 -11.36
C LEU A 24 4.83 5.19 -10.67
N ARG A 25 5.67 5.99 -11.34
CA ARG A 25 6.12 7.29 -10.83
C ARG A 25 4.97 8.27 -10.65
N SER A 26 3.98 8.27 -11.53
CA SER A 26 2.82 9.18 -11.42
C SER A 26 1.96 8.90 -10.18
N VAL A 27 2.09 7.72 -9.58
CA VAL A 27 1.43 7.33 -8.32
C VAL A 27 2.41 7.26 -7.14
N GLY A 28 3.63 7.78 -7.29
CA GLY A 28 4.63 7.89 -6.22
C GLY A 28 5.51 6.66 -5.99
N ILE A 29 5.49 5.67 -6.89
CA ILE A 29 6.33 4.48 -6.81
C ILE A 29 7.55 4.67 -7.72
N HIS A 30 8.64 5.14 -7.13
CA HIS A 30 9.86 5.51 -7.87
C HIS A 30 10.82 4.33 -8.09
N HIS A 31 10.92 3.43 -7.10
CA HIS A 31 11.87 2.32 -7.09
C HIS A 31 11.13 1.01 -6.75
N PRO A 32 10.36 0.44 -7.70
CA PRO A 32 9.69 -0.83 -7.48
C PRO A 32 10.72 -1.93 -7.25
N SER A 33 10.61 -2.61 -6.11
CA SER A 33 11.46 -3.75 -5.75
C SER A 33 10.92 -5.05 -6.37
N LYS A 34 11.82 -5.89 -6.88
CA LYS A 34 11.47 -7.25 -7.36
C LYS A 34 11.18 -8.23 -6.22
N ASP A 35 11.61 -7.90 -5.01
CA ASP A 35 11.40 -8.72 -3.82
C ASP A 35 10.08 -8.39 -3.10
N ASP A 36 9.43 -7.28 -3.47
CA ASP A 36 8.13 -6.90 -2.94
C ASP A 36 7.01 -7.41 -3.86
N VAL A 37 6.24 -8.37 -3.36
CA VAL A 37 5.11 -9.00 -4.06
C VAL A 37 4.09 -7.97 -4.55
N LEU A 38 3.85 -6.89 -3.79
CA LEU A 38 2.93 -5.83 -4.23
C LEU A 38 3.53 -5.05 -5.40
N HIS A 39 4.81 -4.70 -5.35
CA HIS A 39 5.45 -4.00 -6.46
C HIS A 39 5.45 -4.83 -7.75
N VAL A 40 5.71 -6.13 -7.64
CA VAL A 40 5.62 -7.06 -8.78
C VAL A 40 4.19 -7.09 -9.34
N ALA A 41 3.17 -7.23 -8.48
CA ALA A 41 1.78 -7.23 -8.91
C ALA A 41 1.35 -5.90 -9.57
N LEU A 42 1.84 -4.77 -9.06
CA LEU A 42 1.57 -3.45 -9.64
C LEU A 42 2.24 -3.28 -11.00
N VAL A 43 3.49 -3.71 -11.15
CA VAL A 43 4.20 -3.74 -12.44
C VAL A 43 3.40 -4.58 -13.45
N ASP A 44 2.94 -5.76 -13.05
CA ASP A 44 2.16 -6.65 -13.91
C ASP A 44 0.77 -6.08 -14.26
N ALA A 45 0.12 -5.39 -13.32
CA ALA A 45 -1.14 -4.70 -13.56
C ALA A 45 -1.00 -3.59 -14.61
N VAL A 46 0.06 -2.79 -14.51
CA VAL A 46 0.37 -1.77 -15.52
C VAL A 46 0.70 -2.42 -16.86
N TRP A 47 1.55 -3.44 -16.89
CA TRP A 47 1.90 -4.16 -18.12
C TRP A 47 0.67 -4.68 -18.87
N ARG A 48 -0.27 -5.33 -18.17
CA ARG A 48 -1.52 -5.83 -18.76
C ARG A 48 -2.42 -4.72 -19.30
N THR A 49 -2.23 -3.48 -18.86
CA THR A 49 -3.09 -2.34 -19.19
C THR A 49 -2.36 -1.20 -19.92
N LEU A 50 -1.13 -1.42 -20.40
CA LEU A 50 -0.33 -0.41 -21.12
C LEU A 50 -1.02 0.13 -22.38
N GLY A 51 -1.79 -0.70 -23.09
CA GLY A 51 -2.57 -0.27 -24.26
C GLY A 51 -3.91 0.40 -23.93
N SER A 52 -4.28 0.44 -22.65
CA SER A 52 -5.55 1.00 -22.18
C SER A 52 -5.37 2.44 -21.70
N SER A 53 -6.48 3.12 -21.42
CA SER A 53 -6.42 4.47 -20.86
C SER A 53 -5.75 4.49 -19.48
N TYR A 54 -5.12 5.61 -19.10
CA TYR A 54 -4.52 5.81 -17.78
C TYR A 54 -5.48 5.48 -16.61
N GLY A 55 -6.77 5.81 -16.75
CA GLY A 55 -7.78 5.44 -15.75
C GLY A 55 -7.96 3.92 -15.58
N ALA A 56 -7.83 3.14 -16.65
CA ALA A 56 -7.88 1.69 -16.58
C ALA A 56 -6.63 1.11 -15.89
N GLN A 57 -5.47 1.74 -16.09
CA GLN A 57 -4.22 1.38 -15.40
C GLN A 57 -4.33 1.65 -13.89
N LEU A 58 -4.86 2.82 -13.49
CA LEU A 58 -5.15 3.15 -12.09
C LEU A 58 -6.12 2.16 -11.45
N VAL A 59 -7.19 1.78 -12.15
CA VAL A 59 -8.16 0.79 -11.66
C VAL A 59 -7.50 -0.59 -11.47
N ALA A 60 -6.69 -1.03 -12.43
CA ALA A 60 -5.98 -2.31 -12.32
C ALA A 60 -5.04 -2.33 -11.11
N MET A 61 -4.23 -1.28 -10.92
CA MET A 61 -3.36 -1.15 -9.75
C MET A 61 -4.16 -1.14 -8.43
N ARG A 62 -5.29 -0.42 -8.38
CA ARG A 62 -6.15 -0.37 -7.19
C ARG A 62 -6.68 -1.74 -6.78
N PHE A 63 -6.99 -2.64 -7.73
CA PHE A 63 -7.40 -4.01 -7.41
C PHE A 63 -6.28 -4.82 -6.77
N GLU A 64 -5.03 -4.66 -7.22
CA GLU A 64 -3.88 -5.33 -6.62
C GLU A 64 -3.64 -4.84 -5.18
N VAL A 65 -3.73 -3.52 -4.95
CA VAL A 65 -3.64 -2.96 -3.58
C VAL A 65 -4.79 -3.43 -2.70
N ALA A 66 -6.01 -3.55 -3.23
CA ALA A 66 -7.16 -4.03 -2.48
C ALA A 66 -6.99 -5.50 -2.06
N GLN A 67 -6.44 -6.34 -2.93
CA GLN A 67 -6.10 -7.72 -2.61
C GLN A 67 -4.99 -7.79 -1.56
N ALA A 68 -3.95 -6.97 -1.68
CA ALA A 68 -2.89 -6.88 -0.67
C ALA A 68 -3.44 -6.40 0.69
N LEU A 69 -4.37 -5.45 0.70
CA LEU A 69 -5.03 -4.96 1.92
C LEU A 69 -5.83 -6.07 2.60
N ARG A 70 -6.56 -6.89 1.84
CA ARG A 70 -7.29 -8.05 2.40
C ARG A 70 -6.33 -9.00 3.12
N LEU A 71 -5.21 -9.34 2.48
CA LEU A 71 -4.18 -10.22 3.08
C LEU A 71 -3.56 -9.59 4.34
N ALA A 72 -3.20 -8.30 4.29
CA ALA A 72 -2.68 -7.60 5.46
C ALA A 72 -3.68 -7.53 6.62
N GLY A 73 -4.99 -7.40 6.32
CA GLY A 73 -6.05 -7.47 7.33
C GLY A 73 -6.16 -8.84 7.99
N GLU A 74 -6.01 -9.92 7.23
CA GLU A 74 -5.97 -11.29 7.75
C GLU A 74 -4.73 -11.53 8.63
N ASP A 75 -3.57 -11.03 8.19
CA ASP A 75 -2.31 -11.12 8.94
C ASP A 75 -2.38 -10.32 10.24
N TYR A 76 -2.94 -9.10 10.21
CA TYR A 76 -3.15 -8.30 11.41
C TYR A 76 -4.13 -8.96 12.39
N ALA A 77 -5.26 -9.46 11.90
CA ALA A 77 -6.22 -10.17 12.76
C ALA A 77 -5.60 -11.40 13.43
N ARG A 78 -4.77 -12.14 12.69
CA ARG A 78 -4.02 -13.30 13.23
C ARG A 78 -2.99 -12.87 14.26
N ALA A 79 -2.22 -11.81 14.00
CA ALA A 79 -1.21 -11.30 14.91
C ALA A 79 -1.86 -10.81 16.22
N LYS A 80 -2.94 -10.04 16.12
CA LYS A 80 -3.72 -9.57 17.28
C LYS A 80 -4.26 -10.73 18.11
N HIS A 81 -4.87 -11.73 17.46
CA HIS A 81 -5.35 -12.92 18.17
C HIS A 81 -4.21 -13.67 18.88
N GLN A 82 -3.04 -13.76 18.24
CA GLN A 82 -1.88 -14.41 18.84
C GLN A 82 -1.39 -13.65 20.09
N THR A 83 -1.29 -12.33 20.03
CA THR A 83 -0.92 -11.47 21.17
C THR A 83 -1.89 -11.66 22.33
N GLU A 84 -3.20 -11.54 22.08
CA GLU A 84 -4.24 -11.72 23.09
C GLU A 84 -4.20 -13.13 23.72
N ARG A 85 -3.94 -14.15 22.89
CA ARG A 85 -3.84 -15.53 23.34
C ARG A 85 -2.62 -15.77 24.23
N ILE A 86 -1.45 -15.21 23.89
CA ILE A 86 -0.24 -15.30 24.71
C ILE A 86 -0.51 -14.65 26.07
N LEU A 87 -1.02 -13.41 26.07
CA LEU A 87 -1.32 -12.67 27.29
C LEU A 87 -2.28 -13.44 28.20
N ALA A 88 -3.37 -13.96 27.65
CA ALA A 88 -4.36 -14.72 28.42
C ALA A 88 -3.78 -16.00 29.01
N ARG A 89 -3.02 -16.78 28.22
CA ARG A 89 -2.41 -18.03 28.69
C ARG A 89 -1.38 -17.77 29.77
N GLU A 90 -0.53 -16.77 29.58
CA GLU A 90 0.53 -16.45 30.52
C GLU A 90 -0.05 -15.90 31.83
N THR A 91 -1.07 -15.04 31.76
CA THR A 91 -1.80 -14.57 32.94
C THR A 91 -2.38 -15.74 33.74
N VAL A 92 -3.03 -16.70 33.07
CA VAL A 92 -3.60 -17.89 33.73
C VAL A 92 -2.51 -18.76 34.34
N ARG A 93 -1.39 -18.96 33.64
CA ARG A 93 -0.24 -19.72 34.12
C ARG A 93 0.34 -19.12 35.40
N LEU A 94 0.48 -17.79 35.44
CA LEU A 94 1.00 -17.06 36.59
C LEU A 94 0.03 -17.09 37.79
N VAL A 95 -1.27 -16.90 37.57
CA VAL A 95 -2.29 -16.98 38.64
C VAL A 95 -2.42 -18.39 39.22
N GLY A 96 -2.31 -19.42 38.36
CA GLY A 96 -2.41 -20.83 38.75
C GLY A 96 -1.11 -21.41 39.34
N GLY A 97 -0.03 -20.63 39.41
CA GLY A 97 1.25 -21.07 39.98
C GLY A 97 1.28 -21.08 41.51
N ASP A 98 2.37 -21.59 42.07
CA ASP A 98 2.54 -21.72 43.53
C ASP A 98 2.60 -20.37 44.25
N ALA A 99 3.07 -19.33 43.56
CA ALA A 99 3.02 -17.97 44.06
C ALA A 99 1.58 -17.44 43.95
N LYS A 100 0.97 -17.07 45.09
CA LYS A 100 -0.35 -16.41 45.10
C LYS A 100 -0.24 -14.99 44.55
N VAL A 101 -0.27 -14.86 43.24
CA VAL A 101 -0.29 -13.58 42.53
C VAL A 101 -1.73 -13.17 42.24
N SER A 102 -2.04 -11.89 42.43
CA SER A 102 -3.33 -11.36 41.98
C SER A 102 -3.40 -11.38 40.45
N ARG A 103 -4.61 -11.48 39.89
CA ARG A 103 -4.80 -11.44 38.43
C ARG A 103 -4.21 -10.18 37.79
N ALA A 104 -4.31 -9.03 38.47
CA ALA A 104 -3.78 -7.77 37.97
C ALA A 104 -2.24 -7.78 37.88
N LEU A 105 -1.56 -8.28 38.93
CA LEU A 105 -0.11 -8.40 38.92
C LEU A 105 0.36 -9.46 37.90
N ALA A 106 -0.35 -10.59 37.80
CA ALA A 106 -0.05 -11.62 36.80
C ALA A 106 -0.17 -11.09 35.36
N GLN A 107 -1.17 -10.25 35.08
CA GLN A 107 -1.30 -9.63 33.76
C GLN A 107 -0.13 -8.68 33.48
N GLN A 108 0.27 -7.83 34.43
CA GLN A 108 1.43 -6.95 34.26
C GLN A 108 2.73 -7.73 34.03
N MET A 109 2.91 -8.86 34.71
CA MET A 109 4.06 -9.74 34.50
C MET A 109 4.01 -10.41 33.12
N ALA A 110 2.83 -10.82 32.66
CA ALA A 110 2.65 -11.38 31.32
C ALA A 110 2.91 -10.34 30.22
N GLU A 111 2.45 -9.10 30.42
CA GLU A 111 2.74 -7.95 29.53
C GLU A 111 4.25 -7.59 29.50
N ALA A 112 5.00 -7.91 30.56
CA ALA A 112 6.44 -7.68 30.62
C ALA A 112 7.27 -8.90 30.14
N SER A 113 6.63 -9.92 29.57
CA SER A 113 7.33 -11.12 29.08
C SER A 113 7.87 -10.92 27.66
N ASP A 114 9.06 -11.46 27.37
CA ASP A 114 9.68 -11.39 26.04
C ASP A 114 8.78 -11.97 24.93
N GLU A 115 8.00 -13.02 25.26
CA GLU A 115 7.07 -13.64 24.32
C GLU A 115 5.91 -12.71 23.96
N TYR A 116 5.34 -12.01 24.94
CA TYR A 116 4.32 -11.00 24.70
C TYR A 116 4.88 -9.82 23.91
N ASP A 117 6.06 -9.31 24.28
CA ASP A 117 6.70 -8.19 23.58
C ASP A 117 6.95 -8.52 22.11
N THR A 118 7.46 -9.71 21.81
CA THR A 118 7.67 -10.17 20.43
C THR A 118 6.35 -10.24 19.66
N ALA A 119 5.30 -10.80 20.26
CA ALA A 119 3.99 -10.89 19.63
C ALA A 119 3.37 -9.51 19.40
N ARG A 120 3.53 -8.60 20.37
CA ARG A 120 3.02 -7.23 20.31
C ARG A 120 3.72 -6.41 19.23
N LEU A 121 5.04 -6.55 19.09
CA LEU A 121 5.80 -5.92 18.01
C LEU A 121 5.32 -6.41 16.64
N ASN A 122 5.11 -7.72 16.48
CA ASN A 122 4.57 -8.25 15.23
C ASN A 122 3.15 -7.73 14.93
N GLU A 123 2.27 -7.69 15.94
CA GLU A 123 0.93 -7.10 15.79
C GLU A 123 1.00 -5.64 15.29
N LEU A 124 1.86 -4.82 15.89
CA LEU A 124 2.04 -3.42 15.49
C LEU A 124 2.57 -3.29 14.06
N VAL A 125 3.50 -4.15 13.64
CA VAL A 125 4.00 -4.17 12.26
C VAL A 125 2.87 -4.49 11.28
N GLN A 126 2.05 -5.51 11.55
CA GLN A 126 0.93 -5.86 10.68
C GLN A 126 -0.15 -4.77 10.67
N GLU A 127 -0.44 -4.15 11.82
CA GLU A 127 -1.36 -3.01 11.90
C GLU A 127 -0.90 -1.84 11.02
N LYS A 128 0.38 -1.47 11.10
CA LYS A 128 0.93 -0.37 10.31
C LYS A 128 0.94 -0.69 8.82
N ARG A 129 1.16 -1.95 8.45
CA ARG A 129 1.08 -2.42 7.07
C ARG A 129 -0.34 -2.31 6.52
N GLU A 130 -1.36 -2.74 7.27
CA GLU A 130 -2.77 -2.60 6.89
C GLU A 130 -3.16 -1.11 6.74
N GLN A 131 -2.79 -0.28 7.72
CA GLN A 131 -3.08 1.16 7.69
C GLN A 131 -2.43 1.85 6.49
N TRP A 132 -1.19 1.51 6.18
CA TRP A 132 -0.48 2.04 5.02
C TRP A 132 -1.16 1.63 3.71
N LEU A 133 -1.55 0.36 3.55
CA LEU A 133 -2.27 -0.12 2.37
C LEU A 133 -3.63 0.57 2.19
N ARG A 134 -4.34 0.81 3.30
CA ARG A 134 -5.59 1.57 3.28
C ARG A 134 -5.35 2.99 2.79
N LYS A 135 -4.31 3.66 3.30
CA LYS A 135 -3.95 5.01 2.85
C LYS A 135 -3.54 5.03 1.38
N LEU A 136 -2.84 4.00 0.91
CA LEU A 136 -2.49 3.86 -0.49
C LEU A 136 -3.73 3.73 -1.38
N LEU A 137 -4.75 2.96 -0.98
CA LEU A 137 -6.03 2.90 -1.70
C LEU A 137 -6.72 4.25 -1.81
N ASP A 138 -6.71 5.05 -0.73
CA ASP A 138 -7.27 6.40 -0.75
C ASP A 138 -6.52 7.30 -1.74
N THR A 139 -5.19 7.19 -1.80
CA THR A 139 -4.37 7.91 -2.79
C THR A 139 -4.71 7.50 -4.22
N PHE A 140 -4.91 6.21 -4.51
CA PHE A 140 -5.38 5.75 -5.82
C PHE A 140 -6.78 6.27 -6.17
N ALA A 141 -7.69 6.35 -5.20
CA ALA A 141 -9.01 6.93 -5.40
C ALA A 141 -8.91 8.42 -5.75
N ALA A 142 -8.13 9.19 -5.00
CA ALA A 142 -7.88 10.61 -5.27
C ALA A 142 -7.24 10.84 -6.65
N ALA A 143 -6.25 10.03 -7.03
CA ALA A 143 -5.62 10.11 -8.35
C ALA A 143 -6.62 9.87 -9.50
N MET A 144 -7.56 8.93 -9.33
CA MET A 144 -8.62 8.70 -10.32
C MET A 144 -9.58 9.89 -10.43
N ASP A 145 -9.93 10.52 -9.31
CA ASP A 145 -10.86 11.66 -9.31
C ASP A 145 -10.20 12.93 -9.88
N ASN A 146 -8.91 13.15 -9.62
CA ASN A 146 -8.13 14.18 -10.29
C ASN A 146 -8.10 13.95 -11.81
N HIS A 147 -7.80 12.73 -12.25
CA HIS A 147 -7.81 12.38 -13.69
C HIS A 147 -9.18 12.57 -14.35
N ARG A 148 -10.28 12.32 -13.63
CA ARG A 148 -11.65 12.58 -14.13
C ARG A 148 -11.90 14.08 -14.31
N THR A 149 -11.42 14.88 -13.36
CA THR A 149 -11.57 16.35 -13.35
C THR A 149 -10.75 16.96 -14.48
N ASP A 150 -9.48 16.57 -14.64
CA ASP A 150 -8.61 17.04 -15.73
C ASP A 150 -9.24 16.77 -17.11
N ARG A 151 -9.79 15.56 -17.33
CA ARG A 151 -10.53 15.26 -18.57
C ARG A 151 -11.83 16.05 -18.74
N ALA A 152 -12.46 16.49 -17.67
CA ALA A 152 -13.65 17.35 -17.77
C ALA A 152 -13.23 18.75 -18.22
N ASP A 153 -12.16 19.28 -17.66
CA ASP A 153 -11.60 20.59 -17.98
C ASP A 153 -11.06 20.62 -19.42
N ASP A 154 -10.32 19.59 -19.86
CA ASP A 154 -9.87 19.45 -21.25
C ASP A 154 -11.03 19.49 -22.24
N ARG A 155 -12.14 18.82 -21.91
CA ARG A 155 -13.36 18.81 -22.74
C ARG A 155 -14.11 20.14 -22.72
N ALA A 156 -13.98 20.93 -21.64
CA ALA A 156 -14.54 22.26 -21.55
C ALA A 156 -13.71 23.27 -22.36
N ALA A 157 -12.38 23.24 -22.20
CA ALA A 157 -11.43 24.06 -22.95
C ALA A 157 -11.50 23.79 -24.46
N SER A 158 -11.57 22.51 -24.87
CA SER A 158 -11.73 22.13 -26.27
C SER A 158 -13.04 22.66 -26.88
N ARG A 159 -14.13 22.69 -26.10
CA ARG A 159 -15.40 23.26 -26.54
C ARG A 159 -15.36 24.78 -26.67
N PHE A 160 -14.72 25.48 -25.73
CA PHE A 160 -14.52 26.93 -25.80
C PHE A 160 -13.65 27.35 -26.99
N GLY A 161 -12.56 26.61 -27.26
CA GLY A 161 -11.71 26.83 -28.43
C GLY A 161 -12.42 26.59 -29.77
N ALA A 162 -13.31 25.60 -29.84
CA ALA A 162 -14.11 25.32 -31.03
C ALA A 162 -15.17 26.41 -31.31
N SER A 163 -15.69 27.08 -30.29
CA SER A 163 -16.65 28.19 -30.44
C SER A 163 -16.01 29.56 -30.77
N GLY A 164 -14.67 29.67 -30.73
CA GLY A 164 -13.95 30.93 -30.96
C GLY A 164 -13.54 31.20 -32.42
N HIS A 165 -13.74 30.25 -33.34
CA HIS A 165 -13.41 30.39 -34.77
C HIS A 165 -14.66 30.46 -35.66
N VAL A 166 -15.56 31.39 -35.37
CA VAL A 166 -16.48 31.89 -36.41
C VAL A 166 -15.84 33.16 -36.94
N SER A 167 -15.05 33.04 -38.01
CA SER A 167 -14.61 34.20 -38.77
C SER A 167 -15.85 34.93 -39.31
N GLU A 168 -16.15 36.11 -38.77
CA GLU A 168 -17.06 37.04 -39.41
C GLU A 168 -16.38 37.54 -40.70
N GLU A 169 -16.57 36.83 -41.81
CA GLU A 169 -16.43 37.43 -43.13
C GLU A 169 -17.67 38.29 -43.39
N ARG A 170 -17.49 39.60 -43.36
CA ARG A 170 -18.39 40.60 -43.94
C ARG A 170 -17.59 41.58 -44.78
#